data_AF-A0A2U3RS46-F1
#
_entry.id   AF-A0A2U3RS46-F1
#
_cell.length_a   1.000
_cell.length_b   1.000
_cell.length_c   1.000
_cell.angle_alpha   90.00
_cell.angle_beta   90.00
_cell.angle_gamma   90.00
#
_symmetry.space_group_name_H-M   'P 1'
#
loop_
_entity.id
_entity.type
_entity.pdbx_description
1 polymer ?
#
loop_
_entity_poly.entity_id
_entity_poly.type
_entity_poly.pdbx_seq_one_letter_code
_entity_poly.pdbx_strand_id
1 'polypeptide(L)'
;MKFVKYITAVLLLTLLNTTIASKRNNNQPVQQKLIRDKAMLAEKHFYVGISFLKLNKYQEAIENFDSAIKYKANYSEAYYNKGICLDKLGQYQEAIENYNLAIKYNPNDAEAYYNKGICLLEL
;
A
#
# COMPACT_ATOMS: atom_id res chain seq x y z
N MET A 1 0.08 -27.80 -52.01
CA MET A 1 -0.56 -27.74 -50.67
C MET A 1 0.28 -27.13 -49.54
N LYS A 2 1.62 -27.10 -49.57
CA LYS A 2 2.45 -26.55 -48.46
C LYS A 2 2.36 -25.02 -48.30
N PHE A 3 2.23 -24.28 -49.41
CA PHE A 3 2.17 -22.81 -49.42
C PHE A 3 0.90 -22.25 -48.76
N VAL A 4 -0.26 -22.87 -49.00
CA VAL A 4 -1.53 -22.47 -48.38
C VAL A 4 -1.49 -22.64 -46.85
N LYS A 5 -0.91 -23.74 -46.34
CA LYS A 5 -0.74 -23.97 -44.89
C LYS A 5 0.14 -22.91 -44.22
N TYR A 6 1.16 -22.41 -44.93
CA TYR A 6 2.05 -21.37 -44.42
C TYR A 6 1.34 -20.03 -44.29
N ILE A 7 0.60 -19.62 -45.34
CA ILE A 7 -0.18 -18.37 -45.33
C ILE A 7 -1.21 -18.38 -44.20
N THR A 8 -1.94 -19.49 -44.02
CA THR A 8 -2.94 -19.59 -42.93
C THR A 8 -2.30 -19.55 -41.55
N ALA A 9 -1.10 -20.13 -41.38
CA ALA A 9 -0.39 -20.09 -40.11
C ALA A 9 0.07 -18.67 -39.74
N VAL A 10 0.61 -17.91 -40.70
CA VAL A 10 1.02 -16.51 -40.48
C VAL A 10 -0.18 -15.61 -40.17
N LEU A 11 -1.30 -15.79 -40.88
CA LEU A 11 -2.54 -15.05 -40.63
C LEU A 11 -3.07 -15.31 -39.21
N LEU A 12 -3.12 -16.58 -38.78
CA LEU A 12 -3.57 -16.95 -37.43
C LEU A 12 -2.65 -16.34 -36.35
N LEU A 13 -1.34 -16.33 -36.58
CA LEU A 13 -0.37 -15.76 -35.63
C LEU A 13 -0.55 -14.24 -35.48
N THR A 14 -0.74 -13.53 -36.59
CA THR A 14 -0.99 -12.08 -36.56
C THR A 14 -2.31 -11.75 -35.87
N LEU A 15 -3.38 -12.49 -36.17
CA LEU A 15 -4.66 -12.35 -35.48
C LEU A 15 -4.48 -12.57 -33.97
N LEU A 16 -3.87 -13.68 -33.55
CA LEU A 16 -3.63 -13.98 -32.13
C LEU A 16 -2.88 -12.84 -31.41
N ASN A 17 -1.81 -12.32 -32.03
CA ASN A 17 -1.04 -11.21 -31.46
C ASN A 17 -1.88 -9.93 -31.33
N THR A 18 -2.73 -9.62 -32.32
CA THR A 18 -3.64 -8.46 -32.23
C THR A 18 -4.72 -8.64 -31.15
N THR A 19 -5.26 -9.85 -30.96
CA THR A 19 -6.23 -10.13 -29.91
C THR A 19 -5.61 -10.03 -28.52
N ILE A 20 -4.37 -10.52 -28.34
CA ILE A 20 -3.63 -10.39 -27.08
C ILE A 20 -3.32 -8.92 -26.78
N ALA A 21 -2.86 -8.16 -27.77
CA ALA A 21 -2.59 -6.73 -27.62
C ALA A 21 -3.86 -5.94 -27.26
N SER A 22 -4.98 -6.19 -27.95
CA SER A 22 -6.28 -5.58 -27.65
C SER A 22 -6.78 -5.92 -26.24
N LYS A 23 -6.71 -7.20 -25.82
CA LYS A 23 -7.09 -7.63 -24.47
C LYS A 23 -6.19 -7.02 -23.39
N ARG A 24 -4.89 -6.90 -23.66
CA ARG A 24 -3.92 -6.23 -22.77
C ARG A 24 -4.24 -4.74 -22.64
N ASN A 25 -4.55 -4.07 -23.74
CA ASN A 25 -4.86 -2.64 -23.78
C ASN A 25 -6.20 -2.31 -23.11
N ASN A 26 -7.22 -3.18 -23.24
CA ASN A 26 -8.51 -3.01 -22.56
C ASN A 26 -8.41 -3.24 -21.04
N ASN A 27 -7.46 -4.04 -20.57
CA ASN A 27 -7.26 -4.31 -19.14
C ASN A 27 -6.43 -3.23 -18.42
N GLN A 28 -5.59 -2.48 -19.15
CA GLN A 28 -4.79 -1.38 -18.58
C GLN A 28 -5.62 -0.27 -17.93
N PRO A 29 -6.67 0.31 -18.55
CA PRO A 29 -7.48 1.34 -17.92
C PRO A 29 -8.25 0.81 -16.72
N VAL A 30 -8.69 -0.45 -16.74
CA VAL A 30 -9.34 -1.10 -15.59
C VAL A 30 -8.37 -1.29 -14.43
N GLN A 31 -7.15 -1.73 -14.69
CA GLN A 31 -6.11 -1.87 -13.67
C GLN A 31 -5.68 -0.51 -13.10
N GLN A 32 -5.50 0.51 -13.95
CA GLN A 32 -5.17 1.86 -13.50
C GLN A 32 -6.28 2.46 -12.63
N LYS A 33 -7.55 2.26 -13.03
CA LYS A 33 -8.70 2.66 -12.21
C LYS A 33 -8.68 1.95 -10.86
N LEU A 34 -8.49 0.63 -10.83
CA LEU A 34 -8.43 -0.14 -9.59
C LEU A 34 -7.28 0.32 -8.67
N ILE A 35 -6.10 0.61 -9.22
CA ILE A 35 -4.95 1.14 -8.47
C ILE A 35 -5.30 2.49 -7.86
N ARG A 36 -5.92 3.38 -8.67
CA ARG A 36 -6.37 4.70 -8.21
C ARG A 36 -7.41 4.60 -7.10
N ASP A 37 -8.39 3.71 -7.24
CA ASP A 37 -9.45 3.49 -6.26
C ASP A 37 -8.86 2.98 -4.93
N LYS A 38 -7.90 2.05 -4.98
CA LYS A 38 -7.16 1.60 -3.79
C LYS A 38 -6.36 2.72 -3.14
N ALA A 39 -5.64 3.53 -3.92
CA ALA A 39 -4.88 4.66 -3.39
C ALA A 39 -5.80 5.67 -2.68
N MET A 40 -6.94 5.99 -3.30
CA MET A 40 -7.95 6.89 -2.71
C MET A 40 -8.52 6.34 -1.40
N LEU A 41 -8.79 5.03 -1.33
CA LEU A 41 -9.24 4.37 -0.09
C LEU A 41 -8.15 4.41 0.99
N ALA A 42 -6.88 4.19 0.63
CA ALA A 42 -5.77 4.29 1.56
C ALA A 42 -5.67 5.70 2.18
N GLU A 43 -5.71 6.74 1.34
CA GLU A 43 -5.69 8.14 1.78
C GLU A 43 -6.88 8.49 2.67
N LYS A 44 -8.09 8.08 2.28
CA LYS A 44 -9.31 8.30 3.08
C LYS A 44 -9.14 7.75 4.50
N HIS A 45 -8.77 6.47 4.61
CA HIS A 45 -8.58 5.84 5.92
C HIS A 45 -7.44 6.49 6.70
N PHE A 46 -6.33 6.85 6.05
CA PHE A 46 -5.24 7.56 6.69
C PHE A 46 -5.71 8.87 7.34
N TYR A 47 -6.43 9.73 6.62
CA TYR A 47 -6.91 11.00 7.18
C TYR A 47 -7.97 10.83 8.28
N VAL A 48 -8.82 9.80 8.19
CA VAL A 48 -9.73 9.44 9.29
C VAL A 48 -8.93 8.99 10.52
N GLY A 49 -7.88 8.17 10.34
CA GLY A 49 -6.97 7.76 11.42
C GLY A 49 -6.28 8.96 12.08
N ILE A 50 -5.77 9.90 11.30
CA ILE A 50 -5.20 11.16 11.81
C ILE A 50 -6.24 11.96 12.61
N SER A 51 -7.50 11.97 12.19
CA SER A 51 -8.56 12.67 12.90
C SER A 51 -8.83 12.03 14.27
N PHE A 52 -8.88 10.70 14.34
CA PHE A 52 -9.01 9.99 15.61
C PHE A 52 -7.79 10.16 16.53
N LEU A 53 -6.57 10.13 15.97
CA LEU A 53 -5.33 10.38 16.70
C LEU A 53 -5.36 11.77 17.36
N LYS A 54 -5.77 12.81 16.64
CA LYS A 54 -5.92 14.17 17.19
C LYS A 54 -6.97 14.28 18.31
N LEU A 55 -7.92 13.34 18.34
CA LEU A 55 -8.94 13.23 19.40
C LEU A 55 -8.51 12.29 20.54
N ASN A 56 -7.27 11.80 20.53
CA ASN A 56 -6.73 10.80 21.45
C ASN A 56 -7.51 9.47 21.46
N LYS A 57 -8.23 9.18 20.38
CA LYS A 57 -8.97 7.93 20.16
C LYS A 57 -8.06 6.91 19.47
N TYR A 58 -7.10 6.39 20.24
CA TYR A 58 -5.97 5.65 19.69
C TYR A 58 -6.37 4.32 19.04
N GLN A 59 -7.34 3.60 19.61
CA GLN A 59 -7.79 2.32 19.03
C GLN A 59 -8.49 2.53 17.68
N GLU A 60 -9.39 3.51 17.58
CA GLU A 60 -10.05 3.84 16.31
C GLU A 60 -9.08 4.40 15.27
N ALA A 61 -8.03 5.10 15.71
CA ALA A 61 -6.95 5.54 14.83
C ALA A 61 -6.18 4.33 14.25
N ILE A 62 -5.81 3.36 15.10
CA ILE A 62 -5.12 2.12 14.69
C ILE A 62 -5.92 1.37 13.63
N GLU A 63 -7.23 1.16 13.84
CA GLU A 63 -8.10 0.46 12.88
C GLU A 63 -8.12 1.13 11.50
N ASN A 64 -8.06 2.47 11.49
CA ASN A 64 -8.01 3.24 10.25
C ASN A 64 -6.62 3.20 9.60
N PHE A 65 -5.53 3.23 10.37
CA PHE A 65 -4.20 3.03 9.82
C PHE A 65 -4.03 1.62 9.25
N ASP A 66 -4.57 0.58 9.90
CA ASP A 66 -4.58 -0.78 9.37
C ASP A 66 -5.35 -0.89 8.05
N SER A 67 -6.48 -0.20 7.95
CA SER A 67 -7.23 -0.10 6.70
C SER A 67 -6.43 0.63 5.61
N ALA A 68 -5.73 1.72 5.96
CA ALA A 68 -4.88 2.43 5.02
C ALA A 68 -3.73 1.55 4.49
N ILE A 69 -3.07 0.81 5.40
CA ILE A 69 -1.98 -0.13 5.10
C ILE A 69 -2.48 -1.28 4.21
N LYS A 70 -3.68 -1.80 4.47
CA LYS A 70 -4.31 -2.85 3.65
C LYS A 70 -4.45 -2.43 2.18
N TYR A 71 -4.75 -1.16 1.92
CA TYR A 71 -4.88 -0.64 0.56
C TYR A 71 -3.55 -0.15 -0.04
N LYS A 72 -2.61 0.29 0.80
CA LYS A 72 -1.25 0.72 0.42
C LYS A 72 -0.22 0.16 1.41
N ALA A 73 0.32 -1.02 1.09
CA ALA A 73 1.20 -1.78 1.99
C ALA A 73 2.56 -1.11 2.28
N ASN A 74 2.96 -0.13 1.46
CA ASN A 74 4.20 0.65 1.64
C ASN A 74 3.93 2.07 2.16
N TYR A 75 2.82 2.27 2.89
CA TYR A 75 2.46 3.59 3.42
C TYR A 75 3.20 3.89 4.73
N SER A 76 4.43 4.38 4.61
CA SER A 76 5.32 4.73 5.73
C SER A 76 4.63 5.56 6.82
N GLU A 77 3.89 6.59 6.42
CA GLU A 77 3.23 7.52 7.33
C GLU A 77 2.12 6.84 8.13
N ALA A 78 1.41 5.86 7.55
CA ALA A 78 0.39 5.10 8.26
C ALA A 78 1.02 4.19 9.33
N TYR A 79 2.15 3.54 9.02
CA TYR A 79 2.92 2.78 10.01
C TYR A 79 3.46 3.68 11.13
N TYR A 80 4.02 4.84 10.79
CA TYR A 80 4.54 5.79 11.78
C TYR A 80 3.44 6.25 12.76
N ASN A 81 2.30 6.70 12.24
CA ASN A 81 1.19 7.16 13.08
C ASN A 81 0.53 6.02 13.87
N LYS A 82 0.48 4.79 13.32
CA LYS A 82 0.08 3.61 14.09
C LYS A 82 1.04 3.34 15.25
N GLY A 83 2.35 3.47 15.01
CA GLY A 83 3.38 3.39 16.06
C GLY A 83 3.15 4.40 17.19
N ILE A 84 2.80 5.65 16.84
CA ILE A 84 2.45 6.67 17.83
C ILE A 84 1.24 6.24 18.66
N CYS A 85 0.18 5.73 18.04
CA CYS A 85 -1.00 5.27 18.78
C CYS A 85 -0.67 4.14 19.76
N LEU A 86 0.14 3.16 19.33
CA LEU A 86 0.56 2.03 20.16
C LEU A 86 1.43 2.48 21.34
N ASP A 87 2.36 3.40 21.10
CA ASP A 87 3.17 4.05 22.14
C ASP A 87 2.29 4.74 23.19
N LYS A 88 1.27 5.51 22.75
CA LYS A 88 0.31 6.15 23.66
C LYS A 88 -0.56 5.17 24.44
N LEU A 89 -0.67 3.94 24.00
CA LEU A 89 -1.36 2.85 24.71
C LEU A 89 -0.40 2.00 25.58
N GLY A 90 0.89 2.32 25.61
CA GLY A 90 1.91 1.56 26.35
C GLY A 90 2.31 0.25 25.67
N GLN A 91 1.93 0.04 24.40
CA GLN A 91 2.25 -1.15 23.61
C GLN A 91 3.58 -0.94 22.87
N TYR A 92 4.66 -0.81 23.65
CA TYR A 92 5.96 -0.34 23.14
C TYR A 92 6.60 -1.29 22.14
N GLN A 93 6.46 -2.61 22.33
CA GLN A 93 7.03 -3.61 21.43
C GLN A 93 6.38 -3.52 20.03
N GLU A 94 5.05 -3.46 19.98
CA GLU A 94 4.29 -3.30 18.74
C GLU A 94 4.52 -1.92 18.11
N ALA A 95 4.71 -0.87 18.91
CA ALA A 95 5.08 0.45 18.41
C ALA A 95 6.43 0.40 17.68
N ILE A 96 7.45 -0.24 18.28
CA ILE A 96 8.78 -0.42 17.68
C ILE A 96 8.69 -1.18 16.33
N GLU A 97 7.86 -2.23 16.26
CA GLU A 97 7.63 -2.96 15.00
C GLU A 97 7.07 -2.04 13.91
N ASN A 98 6.11 -1.20 14.25
CA ASN A 98 5.51 -0.25 13.31
C ASN A 98 6.48 0.86 12.90
N TYR A 99 7.29 1.38 13.83
CA TYR A 99 8.36 2.33 13.48
C TYR A 99 9.42 1.69 12.58
N ASN A 100 9.79 0.43 12.79
CA ASN A 100 10.69 -0.30 11.89
C ASN A 100 10.11 -0.41 10.47
N LEU A 101 8.80 -0.65 10.33
CA LEU A 101 8.13 -0.68 9.03
C LEU A 101 8.06 0.70 8.39
N ALA A 102 7.81 1.76 9.16
CA ALA A 102 7.88 3.14 8.68
C ALA A 102 9.26 3.46 8.12
N ILE A 103 10.33 3.16 8.88
CA ILE A 103 11.73 3.32 8.48
C ILE A 103 12.07 2.49 7.24
N LYS A 104 11.57 1.24 7.15
CA LYS A 104 11.80 0.39 5.98
C LYS A 104 11.27 1.02 4.69
N TYR A 105 10.12 1.70 4.74
CA TYR A 105 9.51 2.33 3.57
C TYR A 105 9.94 3.78 3.36
N ASN A 106 10.35 4.48 4.42
CA ASN A 106 10.97 5.80 4.37
C ASN A 106 12.22 5.83 5.29
N PRO A 107 13.40 5.46 4.78
CA PRO A 107 14.63 5.40 5.59
C PRO A 107 15.14 6.75 6.11
N ASN A 108 14.58 7.87 5.64
CA ASN A 108 14.97 9.21 6.06
C ASN A 108 14.01 9.81 7.11
N ASP A 109 13.05 9.02 7.62
CA ASP A 109 12.11 9.46 8.65
C ASP A 109 12.79 9.55 10.03
N ALA A 110 13.39 10.70 10.30
CA ALA A 110 14.08 10.96 11.57
C ALA A 110 13.16 10.83 12.80
N GLU A 111 11.87 11.17 12.66
CA GLU A 111 10.91 11.08 13.77
C GLU A 111 10.61 9.62 14.11
N ALA A 112 10.51 8.73 13.12
CA ALA A 112 10.34 7.30 13.36
C ALA A 112 11.53 6.69 14.12
N TYR A 113 12.78 7.09 13.80
CA TYR A 113 13.95 6.66 14.56
C TYR A 113 13.93 7.18 16.00
N TYR A 114 13.60 8.46 16.18
CA TYR A 114 13.54 9.09 17.49
C TYR A 114 12.49 8.40 18.38
N ASN A 115 11.25 8.26 17.89
CA ASN A 115 10.18 7.64 18.68
C ASN A 115 10.43 6.16 18.96
N LYS A 116 11.04 5.42 18.01
CA LYS A 116 11.52 4.06 18.29
C LYS A 116 12.53 4.04 19.44
N GLY A 117 13.46 5.00 19.47
CA GLY A 117 14.42 5.16 20.56
C GLY A 117 13.74 5.40 21.90
N ILE A 118 12.69 6.23 21.93
CA ILE A 118 11.89 6.47 23.14
C ILE A 118 11.21 5.17 23.61
N CYS A 119 10.53 4.44 22.73
CA CYS A 119 9.90 3.18 23.13
C CYS A 119 10.90 2.13 23.63
N LEU A 120 12.15 2.12 23.12
CA LEU A 120 13.20 1.23 23.60
C LEU A 120 13.69 1.55 25.01
N LEU A 121 13.52 2.79 25.49
CA LEU A 121 13.84 3.18 26.87
C LEU A 121 12.77 2.75 27.88
N GLU A 122 11.57 2.44 27.40
CA GLU A 122 10.41 2.05 28.22
C GLU A 122 10.25 0.52 28.35
N LEU A 123 11.11 -0.27 27.68
CA LEU A 123 11.18 -1.74 27.78
C LEU A 123 12.14 -2.18 28.90
#